data_AF-A0A2A8D0I1-F1
#
_entry.id   AF-A0A2A8D0I1-F1
#
_cell.length_a   1.000
_cell.length_b   1.000
_cell.length_c   1.000
_cell.angle_alpha   90.00
_cell.angle_beta   90.00
_cell.angle_gamma   90.00
#
_symmetry.space_group_name_H-M   'P 1'
#
loop_
_entity.id
_entity.type
_entity.pdbx_description
1 polymer ?
#
loop_
_entity_poly.entity_id
_entity_poly.type
_entity_poly.pdbx_seq_one_letter_code
_entity_poly.pdbx_strand_id
1 'polypeptide(L)' 'MPEEYSKCPSCALEYEDDGDVDVCPYCGYEFPERARSTRWVAWVLVLLMLWPAIKGIMYLLG' A
#
# COMPACT_ATOMS: atom_id res chain seq x y z
N MET A 1 16.02 -21.39 4.18
CA MET A 1 15.14 -20.45 4.87
C MET A 1 15.64 -19.08 4.46
N PRO A 2 14.96 -18.33 3.58
CA PRO A 2 15.42 -16.99 3.29
C PRO A 2 15.09 -16.16 4.53
N GLU A 3 16.11 -15.91 5.34
CA GLU A 3 16.12 -14.80 6.29
C GLU A 3 15.98 -13.54 5.41
N GLU A 4 14.79 -12.97 5.34
CA GLU A 4 14.51 -11.81 4.49
C GLU A 4 15.04 -10.57 5.20
N TYR A 5 16.34 -10.32 5.05
CA TYR A 5 16.98 -9.12 5.58
C TYR A 5 16.53 -7.90 4.77
N SER A 6 15.71 -7.06 5.38
CA SER A 6 15.29 -5.78 4.81
C SER A 6 16.29 -4.68 5.19
N LYS A 7 16.44 -3.72 4.29
CA LYS A 7 17.24 -2.51 4.53
C LYS A 7 16.32 -1.35 4.87
N CYS A 8 16.57 -0.68 5.99
CA CYS A 8 15.81 0.50 6.37
C CYS A 8 16.02 1.62 5.34
N PRO A 9 14.96 2.23 4.78
CA PRO A 9 15.08 3.29 3.76
C PRO A 9 15.64 4.60 4.33
N SER A 10 15.55 4.80 5.65
CA SER A 10 16.01 6.02 6.32
C SER A 10 17.50 5.96 6.69
N CYS A 11 17.92 4.92 7.40
CA CYS A 11 19.29 4.81 7.91
C CYS A 11 20.17 3.83 7.12
N ALA A 12 19.61 3.12 6.14
CA ALA A 12 20.33 2.18 5.28
C ALA A 12 20.99 0.99 6.01
N LEU A 13 20.61 0.73 7.27
CA LEU A 13 21.02 -0.46 8.02
C LEU A 13 20.11 -1.65 7.70
N GLU A 14 20.71 -2.83 7.73
CA GLU A 14 20.01 -4.11 7.59
C GLU A 14 19.39 -4.49 8.93
N TYR A 15 18.17 -5.03 8.89
CA TYR A 15 17.47 -5.57 10.04
C TYR A 15 16.76 -6.86 9.63
N GLU A 16 16.50 -7.73 10.61
CA GLU A 16 15.67 -8.91 10.42
C GLU A 16 14.22 -8.46 10.27
N ASP A 17 13.63 -8.73 9.10
CA ASP A 17 12.22 -8.42 8.82
C ASP A 17 11.39 -9.67 9.09
N ASP A 18 10.88 -9.80 10.31
CA ASP A 18 9.96 -10.86 10.71
C ASP A 18 8.49 -10.56 10.34
N GLY A 19 8.25 -9.43 9.67
CA GLY A 19 6.92 -8.98 9.25
C GLY A 19 6.10 -8.24 10.32
N ASP A 20 6.61 -8.13 11.55
CA ASP A 20 5.99 -7.41 12.69
C ASP A 20 6.80 -6.17 13.12
N VAL A 21 7.82 -5.77 12.36
CA VAL A 21 8.63 -4.57 12.65
C VAL A 21 7.91 -3.32 12.15
N ASP A 22 7.11 -2.69 13.01
CA ASP A 22 6.47 -1.40 12.71
C ASP A 22 7.46 -0.21 12.78
N VAL A 23 8.58 -0.35 13.52
CA VAL A 23 9.55 0.73 13.72
C VAL A 23 10.98 0.20 13.64
N CYS A 24 11.84 0.89 12.88
CA CYS A 24 13.24 0.53 12.74
C CYS A 24 13.97 0.65 14.10
N PRO A 25 14.63 -0.42 14.59
CA PRO A 25 15.26 -0.45 15.91
C PRO A 25 16.49 0.45 16.05
N TYR A 26 17.06 0.92 14.93
CA TYR A 26 18.29 1.70 14.93
C TYR A 26 18.05 3.22 14.91
N CYS A 27 17.10 3.67 14.11
CA CYS A 27 16.87 5.10 13.87
C CYS A 27 15.48 5.58 14.27
N GLY A 28 14.57 4.66 14.65
CA GLY A 28 13.20 5.00 15.03
C GLY A 28 12.30 5.36 13.84
N TYR A 29 12.65 4.96 12.62
CA TYR A 29 11.80 5.16 11.45
C TYR A 29 10.55 4.28 11.53
N GLU A 30 9.36 4.88 11.54
CA GLU A 30 8.09 4.17 11.49
C GLU A 30 7.84 3.66 10.06
N PHE A 31 7.75 2.34 9.91
CA PHE A 31 7.37 1.73 8.65
C PHE A 31 5.88 1.96 8.40
N PRO A 32 5.48 2.24 7.15
CA PRO A 32 4.07 2.33 6.83
C PRO A 32 3.46 0.95 7.06
N GLU A 33 2.63 0.82 8.11
CA GLU A 33 1.75 -0.33 8.28
C GLU A 33 1.09 -0.60 6.93
N ARG A 34 1.32 -1.77 6.34
CA ARG A 34 0.62 -2.17 5.11
C ARG A 34 -0.81 -2.45 5.50
N ALA A 35 -1.54 -1.37 5.76
CA ALA A 35 -2.87 -1.40 6.27
C ALA A 35 -3.70 -2.19 5.26
N ARG A 36 -4.22 -3.32 5.73
CA ARG A 36 -5.32 -4.07 5.13
C ARG A 36 -6.46 -3.14 4.64
N SER A 37 -6.53 -1.92 5.18
CA SER A 37 -7.35 -0.77 4.79
C SER A 37 -7.26 -0.35 3.32
N THR A 38 -6.08 -0.39 2.67
CA THR A 38 -5.94 0.12 1.28
C THR A 38 -6.71 -0.72 0.26
N ARG A 39 -7.04 -1.98 0.61
CA ARG A 39 -7.77 -2.89 -0.30
C ARG A 39 -9.20 -2.44 -0.55
N TRP A 40 -9.90 -1.89 0.44
CA TRP A 40 -11.26 -1.37 0.24
C TRP A 40 -11.24 -0.03 -0.50
N VAL A 41 -10.26 0.83 -0.22
CA VAL A 41 -10.06 2.11 -0.92
C VAL A 41 -9.86 1.89 -2.43
N ALA A 42 -9.11 0.85 -2.82
CA ALA A 42 -8.93 0.48 -4.22
C ALA A 42 -10.27 0.18 -4.93
N TRP A 43 -11.17 -0.57 -4.28
CA TRP A 43 -12.51 -0.85 -4.83
C TRP A 43 -13.38 0.41 -4.95
N VAL A 44 -13.32 1.30 -3.96
CA VAL A 44 -14.05 2.57 -3.99
C VAL A 44 -13.60 3.43 -5.17
N LEU A 45 -12.30 3.55 -5.42
CA LEU A 45 -11.76 4.32 -6.55
C LEU A 45 -12.17 3.75 -7.90
N VAL A 46 -12.14 2.42 -8.06
CA VAL A 46 -12.60 1.75 -9.29
C VAL A 46 -14.08 2.00 -9.53
N LEU A 47 -14.92 1.88 -8.50
CA LEU A 47 -16.36 2.17 -8.61
C LEU A 47 -16.61 3.64 -8.99
N LEU A 48 -15.86 4.55 -8.38
CA LEU A 48 -15.93 5.99 -8.65
C LEU A 48 -15.54 6.33 -10.09
N MET A 49 -14.59 5.62 -10.70
CA MET A 49 -14.25 5.78 -12.12
C MET A 49 -15.27 5.12 -13.06
N LEU A 50 -15.80 3.96 -12.70
CA LEU A 50 -16.77 3.23 -13.53
C LEU A 50 -18.10 3.98 -13.65
N TRP A 51 -18.56 4.62 -12.58
CA TRP A 51 -19.82 5.36 -12.57
C TRP A 51 -19.94 6.47 -13.64
N PRO A 52 -19.02 7.44 -13.75
CA PRO A 52 -19.04 8.46 -14.79
C PRO A 52 -18.73 7.88 -16.17
N ALA A 53 -17.91 6.85 -16.27
CA ALA A 53 -17.63 6.18 -17.55
C ALA A 53 -18.89 5.55 -18.14
N ILE A 54 -19.68 4.84 -17.32
CA ILE A 54 -20.96 4.25 -17.75
C ILE A 54 -21.96 5.35 -18.14
N LYS A 55 -22.05 6.42 -17.34
CA LYS A 55 -22.89 7.59 -17.65
C LYS A 55 -22.49 8.26 -18.97
N GLY A 56 -21.19 8.44 -19.21
CA GLY A 56 -20.67 9.02 -20.44
C GLY A 56 -20.94 8.14 -21.66
N ILE A 57 -20.74 6.82 -21.53
CA ILE A 57 -21.05 5.85 -22.59
C ILE A 57 -22.55 5.86 -22.91
N MET A 58 -23.43 5.88 -21.90
CA MET A 58 -24.87 5.99 -22.12
C MET A 58 -25.27 7.30 -22.80
N TYR A 59 -24.60 8.42 -22.50
CA TYR A 59 -24.87 9.71 -23.13
C TYR A 59 -24.38 9.79 -24.58
N LEU A 60 -23.37 8.99 -24.95
CA LEU A 60 -22.85 8.91 -26.32
C LEU A 60 -23.61 7.93 -27.22
N LEU A 61 -24.21 6.88 -26.65
CA LEU A 61 -24.94 5.84 -27.37
C LEU A 61 -26.46 6.08 -27.44
N GLY A 62 -26.99 7.11 -26.77
CA GLY A 62 -28.39 7.53 -26.82
C GLY A 62 -28.55 8.86 -27.53
#